data_AF-A0A233W1J7-F1
#
_entry.id   AF-A0A233W1J7-F1
#
_cell.length_a   1.000
_cell.length_b   1.000
_cell.length_c   1.000
_cell.angle_alpha   90.00
_cell.angle_beta   90.00
_cell.angle_gamma   90.00
#
_symmetry.space_group_name_H-M   'P 1'
#
loop_
_entity.id
_entity.type
_entity.pdbx_description
1 polymer ?
#
loop_
_entity_poly.entity_id
_entity_poly.type
_entity_poly.pdbx_seq_one_letter_code
_entity_poly.pdbx_strand_id
1 'polypeptide(L)'
;MSKVIGIDLGTTNSAVAVMEGGESVIVPNSEGNRTTPSIVAFTKDGERLVGETAKRQAITNPDRTITSIKREMGTEYKVNIDGKDYTPEEISAMILQKLKADTESYLGEEVTEAVITVPAYFTDSQRQATKNAGKIAGLNVKRIINEPTAAALAYGIDKETDQHKVMVYDLGGGTFDVSILEVGDGVFEVLATRGNNRLGGDDFDEKLLNYLADEFMKQNGVDLRKDPTSKQRLKDAAENAKKELSTRVSTNVNLPFISAVNGTPVHLNMDITRSKFDELTSDLVEESLKPVRQALEDAGLSHNDIEKVLLVGGSTRIPAVQEAVKKLIGKNPQKDINPDECVAIGAALQGGVLTGEVKDLLLLDVTPLSLGIETLGGVCTKLIERNTTIPTKKSQVFTTAADGQTSVEIKVLQGEREMAADNTLLGQFNLTEIPAAPRGVPQIEVTFDIDANGIVNVSAKDLGSGKQQAMTITSSTKMSDDEIKRKVDEASKYAEEDKNKKETIETKNSAESVIYQVEKTIKDLGDKVSENEKSDINSKIEALKSILDSADNKDIKAKTDELTQEMYKLSSKLYENNAQQPGASQEAKKDDDVVDADYEVVDDDENK
;
A
#
# COMPACT_ATOMS: atom_id res chain seq x y z
N MET A 1 -0.38 -24.71 -4.56
CA MET A 1 -1.27 -23.55 -4.75
C MET A 1 -0.50 -22.36 -4.21
N SER A 2 -0.38 -21.27 -4.98
CA SER A 2 0.32 -20.08 -4.50
C SER A 2 -0.35 -19.55 -3.23
N LYS A 3 0.44 -19.12 -2.24
CA LYS A 3 -0.11 -18.48 -1.04
C LYS A 3 -0.95 -17.24 -1.42
N VAL A 4 -2.06 -17.03 -0.71
CA VAL A 4 -2.84 -15.79 -0.80
C VAL A 4 -2.23 -14.80 0.18
N ILE A 5 -1.62 -13.73 -0.33
CA ILE A 5 -0.97 -12.72 0.52
C ILE A 5 -1.96 -11.66 0.99
N GLY A 6 -1.76 -11.13 2.19
CA GLY A 6 -2.53 -10.00 2.74
C GLY A 6 -1.77 -8.70 2.56
N ILE A 7 -2.30 -7.75 1.80
CA ILE A 7 -1.66 -6.47 1.53
C ILE A 7 -2.45 -5.34 2.18
N ASP A 8 -1.80 -4.62 3.09
CA ASP A 8 -2.20 -3.27 3.46
C ASP A 8 -1.64 -2.27 2.47
N LEU A 9 -2.47 -1.77 1.56
CA LEU A 9 -2.08 -0.73 0.61
C LEU A 9 -2.37 0.64 1.22
N GLY A 10 -1.50 1.17 2.09
CA GLY A 10 -1.76 2.44 2.77
C GLY A 10 -1.48 3.70 1.93
N THR A 11 -1.83 4.87 2.48
CA THR A 11 -1.56 6.17 1.83
C THR A 11 -0.09 6.55 1.89
N THR A 12 0.55 6.31 3.05
CA THR A 12 1.94 6.72 3.32
C THR A 12 2.88 5.53 3.33
N ASN A 13 2.46 4.41 3.92
CA ASN A 13 3.21 3.16 3.94
C ASN A 13 2.24 2.02 3.62
N SER A 14 2.77 1.00 2.98
CA SER A 14 2.10 -0.27 2.73
C SER A 14 2.83 -1.39 3.48
N ALA A 15 2.11 -2.44 3.84
CA ALA A 15 2.66 -3.63 4.48
C ALA A 15 2.09 -4.88 3.81
N VAL A 16 2.81 -6.00 3.92
CA VAL A 16 2.38 -7.28 3.39
C VAL A 16 2.62 -8.37 4.44
N ALA A 17 1.64 -9.26 4.57
CA ALA A 17 1.70 -10.42 5.45
C ALA A 17 1.28 -11.69 4.70
N VAL A 18 1.71 -12.83 5.23
CA VAL A 18 1.44 -14.17 4.70
C VAL A 18 1.03 -15.10 5.83
N MET A 19 0.34 -16.20 5.49
CA MET A 19 0.13 -17.30 6.42
C MET A 19 1.34 -18.26 6.37
N GLU A 20 1.95 -18.52 7.53
CA GLU A 20 3.03 -19.49 7.71
C GLU A 20 2.76 -20.33 8.95
N GLY A 21 2.60 -21.65 8.78
CA GLY A 21 2.40 -22.55 9.92
C GLY A 21 1.13 -22.28 10.73
N GLY A 22 0.10 -21.70 10.11
CA GLY A 22 -1.14 -21.30 10.79
C GLY A 22 -1.09 -19.92 11.46
N GLU A 23 0.06 -19.23 11.44
CA GLU A 23 0.20 -17.87 11.95
C GLU A 23 0.34 -16.86 10.81
N SER A 24 -0.20 -15.66 10.99
CA SER A 24 -0.03 -14.54 10.06
C SER A 24 1.25 -13.76 10.37
N VAL A 25 2.18 -13.70 9.42
CA VAL A 25 3.52 -13.10 9.59
C VAL A 25 3.72 -11.96 8.60
N ILE A 26 4.22 -10.82 9.07
CA ILE A 26 4.62 -9.69 8.21
C ILE A 26 5.92 -10.04 7.48
N VAL A 27 5.93 -9.81 6.17
CA VAL A 27 7.10 -10.00 5.32
C VAL A 27 7.92 -8.70 5.28
N PRO A 28 9.21 -8.72 5.65
CA PRO A 28 10.09 -7.57 5.47
C PRO A 28 10.39 -7.33 3.98
N ASN A 29 10.52 -6.07 3.58
CA ASN A 29 10.94 -5.70 2.23
C ASN A 29 12.44 -5.96 2.00
N SER A 30 12.89 -5.81 0.75
CA SER A 30 14.31 -5.94 0.37
C SER A 30 15.26 -5.03 1.16
N GLU A 31 14.76 -3.93 1.72
CA GLU A 31 15.53 -3.01 2.56
C GLU A 31 15.54 -3.40 4.05
N GLY A 32 14.90 -4.51 4.43
CA GLY A 32 14.83 -5.01 5.80
C GLY A 32 13.74 -4.36 6.68
N ASN A 33 12.89 -3.51 6.12
CA ASN A 33 11.81 -2.84 6.83
C ASN A 33 10.52 -3.64 6.74
N ARG A 34 9.70 -3.59 7.79
CA ARG A 34 8.39 -4.28 7.88
C ARG A 34 7.26 -3.54 7.16
N THR A 35 7.53 -2.33 6.69
CA THR A 35 6.63 -1.50 5.90
C THR A 35 7.40 -0.85 4.75
N THR A 36 6.76 -0.62 3.63
CA THR A 36 7.32 0.03 2.45
C THR A 36 6.62 1.37 2.21
N PRO A 37 7.34 2.50 2.07
CA PRO A 37 6.70 3.77 1.73
C PRO A 37 5.87 3.67 0.44
N SER A 38 4.66 4.20 0.44
CA SER A 38 3.74 4.24 -0.70
C SER A 38 4.12 5.39 -1.64
N ILE A 39 5.36 5.35 -2.13
CA ILE A 39 6.01 6.40 -2.91
C ILE A 39 6.58 5.78 -4.18
N VAL A 40 6.31 6.44 -5.31
CA VAL A 40 6.84 6.07 -6.63
C VAL A 40 7.59 7.25 -7.19
N ALA A 41 8.77 7.03 -7.77
CA ALA A 41 9.52 8.07 -8.45
C ALA A 41 10.03 7.62 -9.80
N PHE A 42 10.18 8.58 -10.72
CA PHE A 42 10.74 8.35 -12.06
C PHE A 42 12.05 9.11 -12.19
N THR A 43 13.16 8.39 -12.32
CA THR A 43 14.49 8.99 -12.54
C THR A 43 14.56 9.61 -13.93
N LYS A 44 15.54 10.51 -14.15
CA LYS A 44 15.73 11.17 -15.43
C LYS A 44 15.95 10.20 -16.60
N ASP A 45 16.52 9.03 -16.29
CA ASP A 45 16.81 7.98 -17.27
C ASP A 45 15.61 7.03 -17.49
N GLY A 46 14.45 7.35 -16.90
CA GLY A 46 13.21 6.60 -17.05
C GLY A 46 13.06 5.41 -16.09
N GLU A 47 13.99 5.23 -15.15
CA GLU A 47 13.91 4.18 -14.14
C GLU A 47 12.80 4.48 -13.12
N ARG A 48 12.06 3.44 -12.73
CA ARG A 48 11.03 3.53 -11.70
C ARG A 48 11.60 3.10 -10.36
N LEU A 49 11.49 3.96 -9.37
CA LEU A 49 11.86 3.68 -7.99
C LEU A 49 10.57 3.58 -7.17
N VAL A 50 10.53 2.65 -6.23
CA VAL A 50 9.38 2.43 -5.34
C VAL A 50 9.88 2.24 -3.91
N GLY A 51 9.16 2.79 -2.93
CA GLY A 51 9.49 2.62 -1.52
C GLY A 51 10.61 3.55 -1.04
N GLU A 52 11.55 3.00 -0.26
CA GLU A 52 12.63 3.77 0.36
C GLU A 52 13.54 4.46 -0.66
N THR A 53 13.82 3.81 -1.80
CA THR A 53 14.63 4.39 -2.87
C THR A 53 13.97 5.62 -3.47
N ALA A 54 12.65 5.56 -3.73
CA ALA A 54 11.87 6.69 -4.19
C ALA A 54 11.81 7.81 -3.14
N LYS A 55 11.63 7.46 -1.86
CA LYS A 55 11.61 8.42 -0.75
C LYS A 55 12.92 9.20 -0.63
N ARG A 56 14.07 8.53 -0.70
CA ARG A 56 15.40 9.16 -0.53
C ARG A 56 15.70 10.23 -1.57
N GLN A 57 15.26 10.05 -2.81
CA GLN A 57 15.52 10.99 -3.90
C GLN A 57 14.47 12.09 -4.05
N ALA A 58 13.37 12.05 -3.26
CA ALA A 58 12.24 12.96 -3.40
C ALA A 58 12.65 14.44 -3.29
N ILE A 59 13.62 14.75 -2.42
CA ILE A 59 14.16 16.10 -2.24
C ILE A 59 14.77 16.65 -3.53
N THR A 60 15.50 15.83 -4.29
CA THR A 60 16.21 16.24 -5.51
C THR A 60 15.39 16.08 -6.79
N ASN A 61 14.22 15.45 -6.69
CA ASN A 61 13.35 15.12 -7.83
C ASN A 61 11.85 15.25 -7.48
N PRO A 62 11.41 16.37 -6.87
CA PRO A 62 10.06 16.48 -6.30
C PRO A 62 8.97 16.35 -7.38
N ASP A 63 9.18 16.91 -8.57
CA ASP A 63 8.17 16.93 -9.64
C ASP A 63 7.93 15.56 -10.29
N ARG A 64 8.81 14.58 -10.03
CA ARG A 64 8.72 13.21 -10.55
C ARG A 64 8.61 12.18 -9.43
N THR A 65 8.27 12.62 -8.23
CA THR A 65 8.06 11.76 -7.06
C THR A 65 6.61 11.89 -6.61
N ILE A 66 5.86 10.80 -6.73
CA ILE A 66 4.45 10.72 -6.40
C ILE A 66 4.31 10.16 -4.98
N THR A 67 3.56 10.87 -4.15
CA THR A 67 3.23 10.49 -2.76
C THR A 67 1.72 10.58 -2.56
N SER A 68 1.19 9.88 -1.55
CA SER A 68 -0.23 9.97 -1.15
C SER A 68 -1.25 9.68 -2.26
N ILE A 69 -0.87 8.89 -3.28
CA ILE A 69 -1.72 8.62 -4.46
C ILE A 69 -3.05 7.95 -4.09
N LYS A 70 -3.09 7.25 -2.95
CA LYS A 70 -4.30 6.59 -2.45
C LYS A 70 -5.46 7.58 -2.23
N ARG A 71 -5.18 8.84 -1.90
CA ARG A 71 -6.21 9.90 -1.77
C ARG A 71 -6.94 10.17 -3.09
N GLU A 72 -6.32 9.85 -4.22
CA GLU A 72 -6.85 10.10 -5.56
C GLU A 72 -7.45 8.85 -6.24
N MET A 73 -7.47 7.70 -5.56
CA MET A 73 -8.11 6.48 -6.08
C MET A 73 -9.56 6.75 -6.48
N GLY A 74 -9.99 6.19 -7.62
CA GLY A 74 -11.35 6.38 -8.16
C GLY A 74 -11.65 7.78 -8.72
N THR A 75 -10.70 8.72 -8.70
CA THR A 75 -10.86 10.09 -9.25
C THR A 75 -10.37 10.20 -10.70
N GLU A 76 -10.59 11.34 -11.37
CA GLU A 76 -10.06 11.62 -12.73
C GLU A 76 -8.60 12.10 -12.71
N TYR A 77 -7.97 12.11 -11.53
CA TYR A 77 -6.62 12.59 -11.37
C TYR A 77 -5.65 11.79 -12.25
N LYS A 78 -4.67 12.48 -12.84
CA LYS A 78 -3.59 11.87 -13.59
C LYS A 78 -2.29 12.58 -13.25
N VAL A 79 -1.22 11.81 -13.11
CA VAL A 79 0.14 12.33 -12.99
C VAL A 79 0.79 12.28 -14.36
N ASN A 80 1.22 13.43 -14.88
CA ASN A 80 1.99 13.48 -16.12
C ASN A 80 3.49 13.39 -15.80
N ILE A 81 4.15 12.36 -16.33
CA ILE A 81 5.60 12.19 -16.25
C ILE A 81 6.12 12.07 -17.68
N ASP A 82 6.94 13.05 -18.10
CA ASP A 82 7.56 13.11 -19.42
C ASP A 82 6.58 12.94 -20.59
N GLY A 83 5.39 13.51 -20.47
CA GLY A 83 4.35 13.43 -21.50
C GLY A 83 3.52 12.14 -21.49
N LYS A 84 3.77 11.22 -20.54
CA LYS A 84 2.90 10.06 -20.27
C LYS A 84 2.03 10.33 -19.04
N ASP A 85 0.73 10.16 -19.19
CA ASP A 85 -0.22 10.21 -18.08
C ASP A 85 -0.32 8.85 -17.40
N TYR A 86 -0.25 8.87 -16.07
CA TYR A 86 -0.47 7.72 -15.21
C TYR A 86 -1.69 7.94 -14.31
N THR A 87 -2.56 6.95 -14.22
CA THR A 87 -3.69 6.97 -13.30
C THR A 87 -3.28 6.55 -11.87
N PRO A 88 -4.09 6.86 -10.85
CA PRO A 88 -3.86 6.40 -9.47
C PRO A 88 -3.73 4.88 -9.36
N GLU A 89 -4.49 4.13 -10.17
CA GLU A 89 -4.43 2.67 -10.24
C GLU A 89 -3.07 2.20 -10.75
N GLU A 90 -2.51 2.86 -11.76
CA GLU A 90 -1.19 2.51 -12.31
C GLU A 90 -0.07 2.77 -11.30
N ILE A 91 -0.08 3.92 -10.64
CA ILE A 91 0.93 4.25 -9.61
C ILE A 91 0.79 3.29 -8.43
N SER A 92 -0.44 3.00 -7.98
CA SER A 92 -0.69 2.03 -6.91
C SER A 92 -0.27 0.61 -7.31
N ALA A 93 -0.44 0.23 -8.57
CA ALA A 93 0.02 -1.05 -9.09
C ALA A 93 1.55 -1.18 -8.99
N MET A 94 2.32 -0.10 -9.21
CA MET A 94 3.78 -0.12 -9.03
C MET A 94 4.17 -0.41 -7.57
N ILE A 95 3.41 0.13 -6.61
CA ILE A 95 3.59 -0.16 -5.18
C ILE A 95 3.27 -1.63 -4.90
N LEU A 96 2.16 -2.14 -5.42
CA LEU A 96 1.76 -3.55 -5.27
C LEU A 96 2.76 -4.50 -5.93
N GLN A 97 3.34 -4.14 -7.08
CA GLN A 97 4.40 -4.91 -7.74
C GLN A 97 5.65 -5.03 -6.86
N LYS A 98 6.07 -3.94 -6.19
CA LYS A 98 7.18 -3.99 -5.23
C LYS A 98 6.89 -4.93 -4.06
N LEU A 99 5.70 -4.82 -3.46
CA LEU A 99 5.29 -5.70 -2.34
C LEU A 99 5.22 -7.17 -2.77
N LYS A 100 4.68 -7.43 -3.97
CA LYS A 100 4.66 -8.76 -4.58
C LYS A 100 6.09 -9.29 -4.73
N ALA A 101 6.98 -8.54 -5.39
CA ALA A 101 8.36 -8.96 -5.64
C ALA A 101 9.16 -9.21 -4.33
N ASP A 102 8.98 -8.36 -3.32
CA ASP A 102 9.58 -8.56 -2.00
C ASP A 102 9.08 -9.86 -1.35
N THR A 103 7.78 -10.15 -1.49
CA THR A 103 7.17 -11.37 -0.95
C THR A 103 7.62 -12.62 -1.70
N GLU A 104 7.72 -12.57 -3.03
CA GLU A 104 8.25 -13.66 -3.84
C GLU A 104 9.70 -13.96 -3.48
N SER A 105 10.51 -12.91 -3.26
CA SER A 105 11.90 -13.06 -2.80
C SER A 105 11.99 -13.68 -1.40
N TYR A 106 11.04 -13.40 -0.51
CA TYR A 106 10.99 -13.97 0.83
C TYR A 106 10.54 -15.44 0.81
N LEU A 107 9.51 -15.77 0.03
CA LEU A 107 8.93 -17.11 -0.03
C LEU A 107 9.72 -18.07 -0.94
N GLY A 108 10.45 -17.56 -1.92
CA GLY A 108 11.12 -18.37 -2.95
C GLY A 108 10.17 -18.96 -3.99
N GLU A 109 8.94 -18.45 -4.11
CA GLU A 109 7.92 -18.89 -5.06
C GLU A 109 7.11 -17.71 -5.63
N GLU A 110 6.44 -17.92 -6.77
CA GLU A 110 5.61 -16.90 -7.42
C GLU A 110 4.31 -16.63 -6.63
N VAL A 111 3.95 -15.35 -6.52
CA VAL A 111 2.73 -14.90 -5.84
C VAL A 111 1.74 -14.36 -6.85
N THR A 112 0.57 -15.01 -6.95
CA THR A 112 -0.45 -14.64 -7.93
C THR A 112 -1.78 -14.22 -7.30
N GLU A 113 -1.98 -14.40 -6.00
CA GLU A 113 -3.27 -14.18 -5.34
C GLU A 113 -3.12 -13.29 -4.11
N ALA A 114 -4.04 -12.34 -3.92
CA ALA A 114 -3.98 -11.41 -2.79
C ALA A 114 -5.36 -11.03 -2.23
N VAL A 115 -5.37 -10.71 -0.94
CA VAL A 115 -6.39 -9.88 -0.28
C VAL A 115 -5.80 -8.48 -0.12
N ILE A 116 -6.50 -7.45 -0.59
CA ILE A 116 -6.02 -6.06 -0.54
C ILE A 116 -6.97 -5.22 0.32
N THR A 117 -6.42 -4.40 1.20
CA THR A 117 -7.20 -3.54 2.10
C THR A 117 -7.65 -2.24 1.43
N VAL A 118 -8.77 -1.70 1.92
CA VAL A 118 -9.25 -0.35 1.61
C VAL A 118 -9.86 0.30 2.86
N PRO A 119 -9.90 1.63 2.93
CA PRO A 119 -10.64 2.35 3.96
C PRO A 119 -12.11 1.92 3.97
N ALA A 120 -12.68 1.75 5.16
CA ALA A 120 -14.07 1.27 5.28
C ALA A 120 -15.05 2.21 4.57
N TYR A 121 -14.77 3.51 4.59
CA TYR A 121 -15.59 4.55 3.98
C TYR A 121 -15.31 4.79 2.49
N PHE A 122 -14.51 3.94 1.82
CA PHE A 122 -14.33 4.02 0.37
C PHE A 122 -15.63 3.77 -0.40
N THR A 123 -15.85 4.60 -1.43
CA THR A 123 -16.93 4.42 -2.40
C THR A 123 -16.66 3.21 -3.31
N ASP A 124 -17.69 2.78 -4.04
CA ASP A 124 -17.56 1.70 -5.03
C ASP A 124 -16.44 1.98 -6.06
N SER A 125 -16.34 3.22 -6.56
CA SER A 125 -15.30 3.62 -7.51
C SER A 125 -13.89 3.46 -6.98
N GLN A 126 -13.68 3.78 -5.71
CA GLN A 126 -12.38 3.65 -5.06
C GLN A 126 -12.04 2.17 -4.82
N ARG A 127 -13.01 1.35 -4.41
CA ARG A 127 -12.85 -0.10 -4.26
C ARG A 127 -12.49 -0.78 -5.57
N GLN A 128 -13.20 -0.43 -6.65
CA GLN A 128 -12.93 -0.98 -7.97
C GLN A 128 -11.57 -0.53 -8.52
N ALA A 129 -11.19 0.74 -8.31
CA ALA A 129 -9.86 1.25 -8.65
C ALA A 129 -8.75 0.46 -7.94
N THR A 130 -8.90 0.18 -6.64
CA THR A 130 -7.92 -0.63 -5.89
C THR A 130 -7.86 -2.07 -6.41
N LYS A 131 -9.01 -2.67 -6.72
CA LYS A 131 -9.06 -4.01 -7.34
C LYS A 131 -8.36 -4.02 -8.72
N ASN A 132 -8.52 -2.96 -9.51
CA ASN A 132 -7.85 -2.81 -10.80
C ASN A 132 -6.34 -2.63 -10.63
N ALA A 133 -5.89 -1.86 -9.64
CA ALA A 133 -4.46 -1.74 -9.32
C ALA A 133 -3.83 -3.11 -9.01
N GLY A 134 -4.53 -3.95 -8.23
CA GLY A 134 -4.10 -5.34 -7.99
C GLY A 134 -3.99 -6.17 -9.28
N LYS A 135 -4.99 -6.08 -10.16
CA LYS A 135 -4.93 -6.75 -11.48
C LYS A 135 -3.75 -6.28 -12.32
N ILE A 136 -3.53 -4.96 -12.41
CA ILE A 136 -2.41 -4.35 -13.16
C ILE A 136 -1.06 -4.84 -12.58
N ALA A 137 -0.98 -5.03 -11.27
CA ALA A 137 0.20 -5.57 -10.60
C ALA A 137 0.41 -7.09 -10.80
N GLY A 138 -0.48 -7.76 -11.54
CA GLY A 138 -0.41 -9.21 -11.76
C GLY A 138 -0.92 -10.03 -10.58
N LEU A 139 -1.81 -9.47 -9.76
CA LEU A 139 -2.45 -10.15 -8.63
C LEU A 139 -3.93 -10.43 -8.93
N ASN A 140 -4.34 -11.67 -8.72
CA ASN A 140 -5.73 -12.07 -8.63
C ASN A 140 -6.29 -11.66 -7.26
N VAL A 141 -6.98 -10.52 -7.22
CA VAL A 141 -7.57 -9.97 -5.99
C VAL A 141 -8.77 -10.82 -5.56
N LYS A 142 -8.54 -11.72 -4.61
CA LYS A 142 -9.55 -12.66 -4.07
C LYS A 142 -10.62 -11.96 -3.24
N ARG A 143 -10.21 -10.93 -2.50
CA ARG A 143 -11.09 -10.13 -1.64
C ARG A 143 -10.53 -8.72 -1.50
N ILE A 144 -11.44 -7.75 -1.51
CA ILE A 144 -11.19 -6.43 -0.94
C ILE A 144 -11.74 -6.43 0.49
N ILE A 145 -10.90 -6.12 1.49
CA ILE A 145 -11.28 -6.09 2.91
C ILE A 145 -11.17 -4.67 3.46
N ASN A 146 -12.08 -4.29 4.35
CA ASN A 146 -12.03 -3.00 5.02
C ASN A 146 -10.89 -2.98 6.06
N GLU A 147 -10.11 -1.89 6.13
CA GLU A 147 -8.97 -1.74 7.05
C GLU A 147 -9.35 -1.96 8.52
N PRO A 148 -10.42 -1.33 9.06
CA PRO A 148 -10.83 -1.57 10.44
C PRO A 148 -11.26 -3.01 10.70
N THR A 149 -11.87 -3.65 9.71
CA THR A 149 -12.28 -5.06 9.78
C THR A 149 -11.05 -5.97 9.84
N ALA A 150 -10.05 -5.73 8.99
CA ALA A 150 -8.79 -6.46 9.03
C ALA A 150 -8.09 -6.29 10.38
N ALA A 151 -8.01 -5.06 10.90
CA ALA A 151 -7.42 -4.82 12.21
C ALA A 151 -8.18 -5.54 13.35
N ALA A 152 -9.51 -5.64 13.28
CA ALA A 152 -10.30 -6.40 14.22
C ALA A 152 -10.00 -7.91 14.14
N LEU A 153 -9.83 -8.48 12.93
CA LEU A 153 -9.43 -9.88 12.75
C LEU A 153 -8.07 -10.16 13.41
N ALA A 154 -7.09 -9.29 13.17
CA ALA A 154 -5.77 -9.40 13.78
C ALA A 154 -5.79 -9.30 15.32
N TYR A 155 -6.75 -8.57 15.88
CA TYR A 155 -6.94 -8.49 17.33
C TYR A 155 -7.66 -9.71 17.90
N GLY A 156 -8.71 -10.18 17.24
CA GLY A 156 -9.69 -11.11 17.82
C GLY A 156 -9.35 -12.59 17.71
N ILE A 157 -8.40 -12.99 16.85
CA ILE A 157 -8.14 -14.42 16.58
C ILE A 157 -7.66 -15.21 17.81
N ASP A 158 -6.94 -14.55 18.73
CA ASP A 158 -6.36 -15.18 19.94
C ASP A 158 -7.12 -14.81 21.22
N LYS A 159 -8.32 -14.21 21.12
CA LYS A 159 -9.05 -13.65 22.27
C LYS A 159 -10.26 -14.52 22.65
N GLU A 160 -10.71 -14.35 23.89
CA GLU A 160 -11.73 -15.18 24.56
C GLU A 160 -13.05 -15.30 23.77
N THR A 161 -13.84 -16.33 24.12
CA THR A 161 -15.14 -16.67 23.52
C THR A 161 -16.22 -15.61 23.73
N ASP A 162 -16.06 -14.74 24.73
CA ASP A 162 -17.08 -13.77 25.10
C ASP A 162 -17.25 -12.68 24.02
N GLN A 163 -18.51 -12.30 23.77
CA GLN A 163 -18.83 -11.23 22.83
C GLN A 163 -18.41 -9.87 23.39
N HIS A 164 -17.55 -9.18 22.66
CA HIS A 164 -17.05 -7.85 22.98
C HIS A 164 -17.46 -6.85 21.91
N LYS A 165 -17.96 -5.70 22.34
CA LYS A 165 -18.13 -4.53 21.47
C LYS A 165 -16.82 -3.78 21.36
N VAL A 166 -16.22 -3.82 20.18
CA VAL A 166 -14.93 -3.24 19.88
C VAL A 166 -15.11 -2.02 18.97
N MET A 167 -14.49 -0.91 19.31
CA MET A 167 -14.35 0.23 18.40
C MET A 167 -12.95 0.23 17.83
N VAL A 168 -12.84 0.12 16.51
CA VAL A 168 -11.60 0.34 15.77
C VAL A 168 -11.59 1.79 15.30
N TYR A 169 -10.58 2.54 15.72
CA TYR A 169 -10.32 3.91 15.31
C TYR A 169 -9.04 3.90 14.48
N ASP A 170 -9.18 4.06 13.17
CA ASP A 170 -8.08 4.00 12.22
C ASP A 170 -7.79 5.39 11.66
N LEU A 171 -6.68 5.99 12.07
CA LEU A 171 -6.20 7.28 11.56
C LEU A 171 -4.84 7.09 10.90
N GLY A 172 -4.87 6.89 9.59
CA GLY A 172 -3.70 6.70 8.76
C GLY A 172 -3.05 8.01 8.32
N GLY A 173 -2.34 7.97 7.18
CA GLY A 173 -1.76 9.15 6.53
C GLY A 173 -2.75 9.93 5.66
N GLY A 174 -3.73 9.25 5.07
CA GLY A 174 -4.66 9.82 4.10
C GLY A 174 -6.13 9.84 4.50
N THR A 175 -6.51 8.86 5.31
CA THR A 175 -7.89 8.50 5.57
C THR A 175 -8.10 8.25 7.04
N PHE A 176 -9.34 8.47 7.46
CA PHE A 176 -9.81 8.20 8.80
C PHE A 176 -11.04 7.31 8.71
N ASP A 177 -11.04 6.20 9.43
CA ASP A 177 -12.20 5.33 9.58
C ASP A 177 -12.46 5.02 11.05
N VAL A 178 -13.72 4.80 11.37
CA VAL A 178 -14.17 4.22 12.62
C VAL A 178 -15.18 3.13 12.33
N SER A 179 -14.94 1.95 12.87
CA SER A 179 -15.90 0.84 12.84
C SER A 179 -16.19 0.36 14.24
N ILE A 180 -17.46 0.10 14.51
CA ILE A 180 -17.89 -0.58 15.73
C ILE A 180 -18.27 -2.00 15.34
N LEU A 181 -17.65 -2.95 16.01
CA LEU A 181 -17.82 -4.37 15.75
C LEU A 181 -18.26 -5.09 17.01
N GLU A 182 -19.04 -6.15 16.83
CA GLU A 182 -19.25 -7.19 17.82
C GLU A 182 -18.37 -8.38 17.45
N VAL A 183 -17.50 -8.78 18.38
CA VAL A 183 -16.49 -9.83 18.18
C VAL A 183 -16.66 -10.88 19.25
N GLY A 184 -16.89 -12.14 18.87
CA GLY A 184 -16.98 -13.27 19.81
C GLY A 184 -17.24 -14.59 19.10
N ASP A 185 -16.78 -15.70 19.69
CA ASP A 185 -16.93 -17.07 19.14
C ASP A 185 -16.56 -17.21 17.64
N GLY A 186 -15.50 -16.51 17.20
CA GLY A 186 -15.05 -16.51 15.80
C GLY A 186 -15.95 -15.72 14.84
N VAL A 187 -17.00 -15.07 15.32
CA VAL A 187 -17.87 -14.18 14.56
C VAL A 187 -17.42 -12.73 14.74
N PHE A 188 -17.25 -12.04 13.61
CA PHE A 188 -16.89 -10.63 13.54
C PHE A 188 -18.01 -9.92 12.77
N GLU A 189 -18.85 -9.17 13.47
CA GLU A 189 -19.96 -8.43 12.86
C GLU A 189 -19.72 -6.93 12.96
N VAL A 190 -19.69 -6.25 11.82
CA VAL A 190 -19.63 -4.78 11.79
C VAL A 190 -21.03 -4.23 12.03
N LEU A 191 -21.22 -3.51 13.13
CA LEU A 191 -22.50 -2.90 13.48
C LEU A 191 -22.68 -1.56 12.77
N ALA A 192 -21.61 -0.76 12.71
CA ALA A 192 -21.60 0.52 12.02
C ALA A 192 -20.20 0.92 11.60
N THR A 193 -20.09 1.64 10.49
CA THR A 193 -18.83 2.24 10.05
C THR A 193 -19.03 3.67 9.53
N ARG A 194 -18.10 4.56 9.83
CA ARG A 194 -18.04 5.96 9.35
C ARG A 194 -16.60 6.35 9.10
N GLY A 195 -16.38 7.43 8.37
CA GLY A 195 -15.01 7.89 8.12
C GLY A 195 -14.95 9.23 7.39
N ASN A 196 -13.72 9.58 7.01
CA ASN A 196 -13.37 10.70 6.16
C ASN A 196 -12.16 10.31 5.28
N ASN A 197 -12.39 10.19 3.97
CA ASN A 197 -11.37 9.77 2.99
C ASN A 197 -10.33 10.86 2.68
N ARG A 198 -10.41 12.02 3.34
CA ARG A 198 -9.52 13.19 3.16
C ARG A 198 -9.07 13.76 4.52
N LEU A 199 -8.90 12.90 5.52
CA LEU A 199 -8.42 13.25 6.86
C LEU A 199 -7.39 12.23 7.33
N GLY A 200 -6.15 12.66 7.58
CA GLY A 200 -5.07 11.80 8.04
C GLY A 200 -3.77 12.57 8.26
N GLY A 201 -2.69 11.83 8.49
CA GLY A 201 -1.37 12.38 8.82
C GLY A 201 -0.83 13.45 7.87
N ASP A 202 -1.17 13.41 6.56
CA ASP A 202 -0.75 14.44 5.61
C ASP A 202 -1.36 15.81 5.95
N ASP A 203 -2.58 15.85 6.48
CA ASP A 203 -3.25 17.12 6.84
C ASP A 203 -2.62 17.71 8.11
N PHE A 204 -2.18 16.86 9.05
CA PHE A 204 -1.40 17.28 10.22
C PHE A 204 -0.03 17.85 9.80
N ASP A 205 0.62 17.21 8.83
CA ASP A 205 1.90 17.69 8.26
C ASP A 205 1.71 19.02 7.56
N GLU A 206 0.62 19.19 6.81
CA GLU A 206 0.30 20.43 6.11
C GLU A 206 0.05 21.60 7.07
N LYS A 207 -0.63 21.39 8.21
CA LYS A 207 -0.81 22.42 9.24
C LYS A 207 0.53 22.91 9.79
N LEU A 208 1.44 21.99 10.10
CA LEU A 208 2.76 22.34 10.63
C LEU A 208 3.66 22.96 9.55
N LEU A 209 3.64 22.43 8.32
CA LEU A 209 4.34 22.99 7.16
C LEU A 209 3.93 24.44 6.92
N ASN A 210 2.63 24.72 6.87
CA ASN A 210 2.11 26.06 6.64
C ASN A 210 2.53 27.03 7.74
N TYR A 211 2.46 26.61 9.01
CA TYR A 211 2.95 27.42 10.13
C TYR A 211 4.45 27.74 9.98
N LEU A 212 5.29 26.74 9.70
CA LEU A 212 6.73 26.93 9.52
C LEU A 212 7.03 27.86 8.33
N ALA A 213 6.32 27.69 7.21
CA ALA A 213 6.46 28.53 6.02
C ALA A 213 6.03 29.97 6.28
N ASP A 214 4.92 30.20 6.96
CA ASP A 214 4.39 31.53 7.27
C ASP A 214 5.32 32.28 8.23
N GLU A 215 5.83 31.62 9.28
CA GLU A 215 6.81 32.20 10.19
C GLU A 215 8.15 32.51 9.49
N PHE A 216 8.61 31.62 8.61
CA PHE A 216 9.80 31.88 7.80
C PHE A 216 9.59 33.08 6.85
N MET A 217 8.42 33.18 6.23
CA MET A 217 8.05 34.28 5.34
C MET A 217 8.00 35.62 6.09
N LYS A 218 7.46 35.64 7.32
CA LYS A 218 7.47 36.85 8.18
C LYS A 218 8.89 37.33 8.48
N GLN A 219 9.82 36.41 8.71
CA GLN A 219 11.20 36.73 9.10
C GLN A 219 12.09 37.11 7.90
N ASN A 220 11.94 36.41 6.77
CA ASN A 220 12.87 36.49 5.64
C ASN A 220 12.25 37.09 4.36
N GLY A 221 10.93 37.29 4.33
CA GLY A 221 10.21 37.83 3.17
C GLY A 221 10.06 36.88 1.99
N VAL A 222 10.41 35.59 2.15
CA VAL A 222 10.35 34.57 1.10
C VAL A 222 9.41 33.43 1.50
N ASP A 223 8.56 33.01 0.56
CA ASP A 223 7.64 31.89 0.75
C ASP A 223 8.26 30.58 0.23
N LEU A 224 8.63 29.68 1.15
CA LEU A 224 9.25 28.40 0.83
C LEU A 224 8.34 27.47 0.02
N ARG A 225 7.02 27.68 0.05
CA ARG A 225 6.05 26.84 -0.67
C ARG A 225 6.13 27.01 -2.19
N LYS A 226 6.75 28.09 -2.67
CA LYS A 226 6.86 28.41 -4.09
C LYS A 226 8.03 27.70 -4.78
N ASP A 227 9.03 27.27 -4.02
CA ASP A 227 10.16 26.50 -4.54
C ASP A 227 9.93 25.00 -4.24
N PRO A 228 9.81 24.13 -5.27
CA PRO A 228 9.51 22.71 -5.08
C PRO A 228 10.48 21.99 -4.13
N THR A 229 11.78 22.28 -4.26
CA THR A 229 12.84 21.66 -3.44
C THR A 229 12.68 22.09 -1.97
N SER A 230 12.50 23.39 -1.73
CA SER A 230 12.29 23.95 -0.39
C SER A 230 11.02 23.41 0.25
N LYS A 231 9.93 23.34 -0.52
CA LYS A 231 8.65 22.79 -0.07
C LYS A 231 8.78 21.31 0.32
N GLN A 232 9.47 20.50 -0.48
CA GLN A 232 9.67 19.08 -0.17
C GLN A 232 10.50 18.90 1.11
N ARG A 233 11.62 19.63 1.24
CA ARG A 233 12.43 19.60 2.48
C ARG A 233 11.64 20.04 3.70
N LEU A 234 10.77 21.04 3.54
CA LEU A 234 9.90 21.53 4.60
C LEU A 234 8.82 20.50 4.99
N LYS A 235 8.26 19.78 4.01
CA LYS A 235 7.32 18.66 4.22
C LYS A 235 7.96 17.56 5.03
N ASP A 236 9.15 17.10 4.64
CA ASP A 236 9.87 16.04 5.35
C ASP A 236 10.21 16.46 6.80
N ALA A 237 10.60 17.73 6.98
CA ALA A 237 10.89 18.27 8.30
C ALA A 237 9.64 18.41 9.18
N ALA A 238 8.50 18.80 8.61
CA ALA A 238 7.23 18.88 9.32
C ALA A 238 6.76 17.48 9.76
N GLU A 239 6.83 16.48 8.87
CA GLU A 239 6.48 15.10 9.22
C GLU A 239 7.37 14.54 10.34
N ASN A 240 8.68 14.77 10.26
CA ASN A 240 9.62 14.35 11.30
C ASN A 240 9.35 15.06 12.63
N ALA A 241 9.10 16.37 12.60
CA ALA A 241 8.75 17.12 13.80
C ALA A 241 7.44 16.61 14.43
N LYS A 242 6.40 16.34 13.64
CA LYS A 242 5.16 15.68 14.10
C LYS A 242 5.46 14.38 14.83
N LYS A 243 6.25 13.48 14.21
CA LYS A 243 6.61 12.18 14.80
C LYS A 243 7.41 12.34 16.11
N GLU A 244 8.37 13.27 16.15
CA GLU A 244 9.12 13.56 17.36
C GLU A 244 8.22 14.09 18.49
N LEU A 245 7.29 14.99 18.17
CA LEU A 245 6.36 15.58 19.15
C LEU A 245 5.39 14.56 19.75
N SER A 246 5.18 13.40 19.11
CA SER A 246 4.43 12.29 19.70
C SER A 246 5.12 11.68 20.93
N THR A 247 6.44 11.85 21.07
CA THR A 247 7.21 11.33 22.22
C THR A 247 7.84 12.46 23.06
N ARG A 248 8.23 13.56 22.43
CA ARG A 248 8.87 14.73 23.05
C ARG A 248 7.90 15.88 23.25
N VAL A 249 8.19 16.74 24.22
CA VAL A 249 7.41 17.96 24.48
C VAL A 249 7.78 19.12 23.55
N SER A 250 8.96 19.04 22.91
CA SER A 250 9.45 20.00 21.92
C SER A 250 10.45 19.34 20.97
N THR A 251 10.60 19.94 19.80
CA THR A 251 11.59 19.57 18.77
C THR A 251 12.09 20.83 18.08
N ASN A 252 13.23 20.74 17.41
CA ASN A 252 13.83 21.84 16.65
C ASN A 252 13.81 21.49 15.17
N VAL A 253 13.15 22.32 14.36
CA VAL A 253 13.14 22.23 12.91
C VAL A 253 14.29 23.08 12.36
N ASN A 254 15.36 22.41 11.92
CA ASN A 254 16.56 23.04 11.39
C ASN A 254 16.82 22.63 9.94
N LEU A 255 16.58 23.54 9.00
CA LEU A 255 16.87 23.38 7.58
C LEU A 255 17.89 24.43 7.14
N PRO A 256 19.18 24.07 7.09
CA PRO A 256 20.19 24.99 6.60
C PRO A 256 20.09 25.15 5.08
N PHE A 257 20.43 26.34 4.57
CA PHE A 257 20.43 26.66 3.14
C PHE A 257 19.08 26.31 2.50
N ILE A 258 17.98 26.68 3.16
CA ILE A 258 16.64 26.36 2.69
C ILE A 258 16.21 27.27 1.55
N SER A 259 16.70 28.51 1.51
CA SER A 259 16.45 29.45 0.43
C SER A 259 17.56 30.50 0.33
N ALA A 260 17.41 31.50 -0.55
CA ALA A 260 18.31 32.65 -0.65
C ALA A 260 17.53 33.96 -0.78
N VAL A 261 17.97 35.00 -0.06
CA VAL A 261 17.44 36.36 -0.13
C VAL A 261 18.54 37.27 -0.67
N ASN A 262 18.32 37.91 -1.82
CA ASN A 262 19.32 38.78 -2.47
C ASN A 262 20.69 38.09 -2.65
N GLY A 263 20.70 36.80 -2.99
CA GLY A 263 21.91 35.99 -3.14
C GLY A 263 22.57 35.55 -1.83
N THR A 264 22.03 35.93 -0.67
CA THR A 264 22.50 35.47 0.64
C THR A 264 21.70 34.24 1.06
N PRO A 265 22.35 33.10 1.36
CA PRO A 265 21.64 31.93 1.84
C PRO A 265 20.96 32.18 3.19
N VAL A 266 19.75 31.66 3.34
CA VAL A 266 18.94 31.75 4.57
C VAL A 266 18.59 30.34 5.07
N HIS A 267 18.40 30.24 6.38
CA HIS A 267 18.20 28.98 7.11
C HIS A 267 16.89 29.05 7.88
N LEU A 268 16.16 27.93 7.96
CA LEU A 268 15.07 27.79 8.91
C LEU A 268 15.63 27.15 10.18
N ASN A 269 15.44 27.79 11.33
CA ASN A 269 15.75 27.21 12.63
C ASN A 269 14.66 27.64 13.60
N MET A 270 13.81 26.69 14.01
CA MET A 270 12.62 26.98 14.80
C MET A 270 12.31 25.88 15.80
N ASP A 271 12.18 26.26 17.06
CA ASP A 271 11.69 25.37 18.11
C ASP A 271 10.16 25.27 18.04
N ILE A 272 9.64 24.06 17.98
CA ILE A 272 8.21 23.76 18.00
C ILE A 272 7.91 22.94 19.24
N THR A 273 6.90 23.37 19.99
CA THR A 273 6.41 22.64 21.16
C THR A 273 5.22 21.76 20.79
N ARG A 274 5.00 20.68 21.55
CA ARG A 274 3.81 19.83 21.40
C ARG A 274 2.54 20.64 21.58
N SER A 275 2.51 21.54 22.57
CA SER A 275 1.36 22.43 22.79
C SER A 275 1.04 23.30 21.56
N LYS A 276 2.06 23.76 20.83
CA LYS A 276 1.82 24.53 19.61
C LYS A 276 1.29 23.64 18.48
N PHE A 277 1.83 22.43 18.33
CA PHE A 277 1.32 21.47 17.35
C PHE A 277 -0.13 21.08 17.65
N ASP A 278 -0.47 20.80 18.91
CA ASP A 278 -1.82 20.48 19.36
C ASP A 278 -2.78 21.66 19.09
N GLU A 279 -2.35 22.91 19.29
CA GLU A 279 -3.12 24.11 18.94
C GLU A 279 -3.43 24.15 17.44
N LEU A 280 -2.41 23.96 16.59
CA LEU A 280 -2.50 24.03 15.12
C LEU A 280 -3.37 22.93 14.51
N THR A 281 -3.53 21.80 15.19
CA THR A 281 -4.18 20.59 14.67
C THR A 281 -5.44 20.20 15.45
N SER A 282 -5.85 21.02 16.41
CA SER A 282 -7.02 20.79 17.26
C SER A 282 -8.32 20.60 16.47
N ASP A 283 -8.46 21.28 15.34
CA ASP A 283 -9.61 21.16 14.44
C ASP A 283 -9.66 19.79 13.76
N LEU A 284 -8.52 19.26 13.32
CA LEU A 284 -8.42 17.93 12.71
C LEU A 284 -8.76 16.81 13.71
N VAL A 285 -8.32 16.96 14.96
CA VAL A 285 -8.65 16.00 16.03
C VAL A 285 -10.15 16.03 16.36
N GLU A 286 -10.78 17.21 16.42
CA GLU A 286 -12.23 17.28 16.63
C GLU A 286 -13.01 16.75 15.41
N GLU A 287 -12.49 16.96 14.20
CA GLU A 287 -13.10 16.45 12.97
C GLU A 287 -13.15 14.91 12.94
N SER A 288 -12.12 14.23 13.43
CA SER A 288 -12.14 12.76 13.54
C SER A 288 -13.07 12.24 14.63
N LEU A 289 -13.46 13.05 15.62
CA LEU A 289 -14.45 12.61 16.63
C LEU A 289 -15.89 12.63 16.09
N LYS A 290 -16.19 13.38 15.03
CA LYS A 290 -17.56 13.46 14.48
C LYS A 290 -18.02 12.11 13.91
N PRO A 291 -17.25 11.41 13.05
CA PRO A 291 -17.61 10.07 12.60
C PRO A 291 -17.76 9.06 13.75
N VAL A 292 -16.98 9.19 14.83
CA VAL A 292 -17.09 8.30 16.00
C VAL A 292 -18.46 8.43 16.66
N ARG A 293 -18.93 9.66 16.88
CA ARG A 293 -20.27 9.90 17.44
C ARG A 293 -21.37 9.38 16.53
N GLN A 294 -21.22 9.57 15.22
CA GLN A 294 -22.17 9.06 14.23
C GLN A 294 -22.22 7.53 14.22
N ALA A 295 -21.06 6.86 14.22
CA ALA A 295 -21.00 5.40 14.24
C ALA A 295 -21.67 4.82 15.50
N LEU A 296 -21.46 5.45 16.66
CA LEU A 296 -22.15 5.07 17.91
C LEU A 296 -23.69 5.20 17.78
N GLU A 297 -24.16 6.33 17.25
CA GLU A 297 -25.58 6.57 17.00
C GLU A 297 -26.17 5.53 16.04
N ASP A 298 -25.48 5.25 14.93
CA ASP A 298 -25.91 4.27 13.93
C ASP A 298 -25.93 2.84 14.45
N ALA A 299 -25.01 2.48 15.35
CA ALA A 299 -25.01 1.20 16.04
C ALA A 299 -26.07 1.12 17.15
N GLY A 300 -26.74 2.24 17.49
CA GLY A 300 -27.67 2.32 18.62
C GLY A 300 -26.96 2.16 19.98
N LEU A 301 -25.68 2.54 20.07
CA LEU A 301 -24.84 2.35 21.24
C LEU A 301 -24.44 3.69 21.87
N SER A 302 -24.24 3.67 23.18
CA SER A 302 -23.57 4.74 23.92
C SER A 302 -22.07 4.46 24.03
N HIS A 303 -21.29 5.48 24.40
CA HIS A 303 -19.86 5.32 24.64
C HIS A 303 -19.53 4.28 25.74
N ASN A 304 -20.46 4.03 26.67
CA ASN A 304 -20.26 3.06 27.75
C ASN A 304 -20.36 1.60 27.28
N ASP A 305 -21.06 1.38 26.17
CA ASP A 305 -21.27 0.04 25.59
C ASP A 305 -20.03 -0.47 24.85
N ILE A 306 -19.09 0.42 24.51
CA ILE A 306 -17.82 0.04 23.89
C ILE A 306 -16.91 -0.56 24.96
N GLU A 307 -16.46 -1.80 24.76
CA GLU A 307 -15.61 -2.54 25.70
C GLU A 307 -14.13 -2.35 25.45
N LYS A 308 -13.75 -2.37 24.18
CA LYS A 308 -12.36 -2.26 23.73
C LYS A 308 -12.25 -1.15 22.69
N VAL A 309 -11.14 -0.44 22.72
CA VAL A 309 -10.78 0.57 21.71
C VAL A 309 -9.45 0.18 21.10
N LEU A 310 -9.45 -0.08 19.79
CA LEU A 310 -8.25 -0.38 19.01
C LEU A 310 -7.85 0.88 18.25
N LEU A 311 -6.60 1.32 18.42
CA LEU A 311 -6.03 2.41 17.64
C LEU A 311 -5.19 1.82 16.52
N VAL A 312 -5.50 2.20 15.28
CA VAL A 312 -4.87 1.71 14.06
C VAL A 312 -4.37 2.90 13.25
N GLY A 313 -3.27 2.72 12.51
CA GLY A 313 -2.67 3.78 11.72
C GLY A 313 -1.73 4.69 12.53
N GLY A 314 -0.59 5.04 11.93
CA GLY A 314 0.51 5.74 12.61
C GLY A 314 0.14 7.11 13.20
N SER A 315 -0.89 7.80 12.70
CA SER A 315 -1.32 9.10 13.24
C SER A 315 -2.04 8.97 14.58
N THR A 316 -2.50 7.77 14.96
CA THR A 316 -3.01 7.51 16.32
C THR A 316 -1.93 7.54 17.40
N ARG A 317 -0.64 7.59 17.02
CA ARG A 317 0.48 7.80 17.95
C ARG A 317 0.53 9.23 18.51
N ILE A 318 -0.21 10.17 17.92
CA ILE A 318 -0.32 11.56 18.39
C ILE A 318 -1.03 11.59 19.76
N PRO A 319 -0.41 12.10 20.84
CA PRO A 319 -1.01 12.11 22.17
C PRO A 319 -2.38 12.79 22.26
N ALA A 320 -2.55 13.92 21.55
CA ALA A 320 -3.83 14.63 21.50
C ALA A 320 -4.98 13.76 20.94
N VAL A 321 -4.70 12.91 19.95
CA VAL A 321 -5.67 11.96 19.39
C VAL A 321 -6.04 10.90 20.43
N GLN A 322 -5.05 10.29 21.08
CA GLN A 322 -5.29 9.25 22.11
C GLN A 322 -6.12 9.79 23.28
N GLU A 323 -5.78 10.98 23.77
CA GLU A 323 -6.50 11.62 24.86
C GLU A 323 -7.92 12.04 24.45
N ALA A 324 -8.11 12.51 23.22
CA ALA A 324 -9.43 12.83 22.68
C ALA A 324 -10.34 11.59 22.61
N VAL A 325 -9.84 10.48 22.06
CA VAL A 325 -10.56 9.20 22.00
C VAL A 325 -10.88 8.68 23.41
N LYS A 326 -9.89 8.69 24.31
CA LYS A 326 -10.07 8.27 25.71
C LYS A 326 -11.10 9.13 26.43
N LYS A 327 -11.13 10.45 26.21
CA LYS A 327 -12.11 11.36 26.80
C LYS A 327 -13.52 11.10 26.26
N LEU A 328 -13.65 10.77 24.98
CA LEU A 328 -14.94 10.49 24.35
C LEU A 328 -15.53 9.14 24.81
N ILE A 329 -14.70 8.08 24.85
CA ILE A 329 -15.15 6.72 25.16
C ILE A 329 -15.11 6.41 26.66
N GLY A 330 -14.23 7.08 27.42
CA GLY A 330 -14.02 6.82 28.84
C GLY A 330 -13.16 5.58 29.13
N LYS A 331 -12.54 4.98 28.10
CA LYS A 331 -11.67 3.79 28.23
C LYS A 331 -10.28 4.05 27.67
N ASN A 332 -9.27 3.41 28.26
CA ASN A 332 -7.93 3.43 27.69
C ASN A 332 -7.89 2.54 26.44
N PRO A 333 -7.29 3.00 25.33
CA PRO A 333 -7.06 2.16 24.18
C PRO A 333 -6.18 0.96 24.50
N GLN A 334 -6.39 -0.13 23.74
CA GLN A 334 -5.55 -1.33 23.79
C GLN A 334 -4.12 -1.01 23.33
N LYS A 335 -3.15 -1.73 23.88
CA LYS A 335 -1.71 -1.56 23.59
C LYS A 335 -1.05 -2.82 23.01
N ASP A 336 -1.79 -3.91 22.93
CA ASP A 336 -1.36 -5.22 22.43
C ASP A 336 -1.59 -5.39 20.93
N ILE A 337 -1.84 -4.30 20.21
CA ILE A 337 -1.97 -4.26 18.75
C ILE A 337 -0.90 -3.34 18.16
N ASN A 338 -0.24 -3.78 17.08
CA ASN A 338 0.68 -2.92 16.34
C ASN A 338 -0.13 -2.10 15.30
N PRO A 339 -0.24 -0.77 15.46
CA PRO A 339 -1.06 0.07 14.60
C PRO A 339 -0.57 0.13 13.15
N ASP A 340 0.68 -0.25 12.86
CA ASP A 340 1.28 -0.18 11.52
C ASP A 340 1.23 -1.52 10.77
N GLU A 341 0.90 -2.63 11.44
CA GLU A 341 1.00 -3.99 10.87
C GLU A 341 -0.31 -4.78 10.96
N CYS A 342 -1.18 -4.47 11.92
CA CYS A 342 -2.39 -5.26 12.19
C CYS A 342 -3.34 -5.36 10.98
N VAL A 343 -3.39 -4.34 10.13
CA VAL A 343 -4.22 -4.35 8.92
C VAL A 343 -3.73 -5.40 7.91
N ALA A 344 -2.42 -5.46 7.65
CA ALA A 344 -1.85 -6.46 6.74
C ALA A 344 -1.99 -7.88 7.32
N ILE A 345 -1.74 -8.04 8.63
CA ILE A 345 -1.96 -9.29 9.37
C ILE A 345 -3.40 -9.78 9.20
N GLY A 346 -4.38 -8.90 9.43
CA GLY A 346 -5.79 -9.22 9.25
C GLY A 346 -6.16 -9.59 7.81
N ALA A 347 -5.56 -8.93 6.83
CA ALA A 347 -5.74 -9.29 5.42
C ALA A 347 -5.18 -10.68 5.09
N ALA A 348 -4.04 -11.06 5.70
CA ALA A 348 -3.47 -12.40 5.53
C ALA A 348 -4.35 -13.48 6.19
N LEU A 349 -4.89 -13.20 7.39
CA LEU A 349 -5.88 -14.07 8.04
C LEU A 349 -7.11 -14.26 7.16
N GLN A 350 -7.63 -13.19 6.54
CA GLN A 350 -8.72 -13.29 5.58
C GLN A 350 -8.34 -14.15 4.36
N GLY A 351 -7.09 -14.08 3.89
CA GLY A 351 -6.55 -14.98 2.87
C GLY A 351 -6.59 -16.44 3.31
N GLY A 352 -6.14 -16.71 4.55
CA GLY A 352 -6.20 -18.03 5.18
C GLY A 352 -7.62 -18.58 5.32
N VAL A 353 -8.63 -17.74 5.56
CA VAL A 353 -10.05 -18.14 5.58
C VAL A 353 -10.50 -18.58 4.18
N LEU A 354 -10.08 -17.88 3.13
CA LEU A 354 -10.46 -18.19 1.74
C LEU A 354 -9.81 -19.48 1.24
N THR A 355 -8.63 -19.83 1.73
CA THR A 355 -7.94 -21.09 1.40
C THR A 355 -8.33 -22.25 2.32
N GLY A 356 -9.04 -21.98 3.42
CA GLY A 356 -9.44 -22.96 4.42
C GLY A 356 -8.34 -23.33 5.43
N GLU A 357 -7.22 -22.59 5.44
CA GLU A 357 -6.15 -22.71 6.45
C GLU A 357 -6.61 -22.19 7.81
N VAL A 358 -7.38 -21.09 7.82
CA VAL A 358 -8.05 -20.55 9.02
C VAL A 358 -9.49 -21.05 9.05
N LYS A 359 -9.87 -21.70 10.15
CA LYS A 359 -11.21 -22.28 10.35
C LYS A 359 -12.00 -21.49 11.40
N ASP A 360 -13.30 -21.72 11.41
CA ASP A 360 -14.23 -21.21 12.44
C ASP A 360 -14.24 -19.68 12.58
N LEU A 361 -13.97 -18.97 11.47
CA LEU A 361 -14.02 -17.52 11.38
C LEU A 361 -15.11 -17.09 10.41
N LEU A 362 -16.10 -16.34 10.91
CA LEU A 362 -17.19 -15.77 10.13
C LEU A 362 -17.11 -14.24 10.18
N LEU A 363 -16.95 -13.62 9.02
CA LEU A 363 -16.94 -12.17 8.88
C LEU A 363 -18.25 -11.67 8.25
N LEU A 364 -18.95 -10.79 8.95
CA LEU A 364 -20.16 -10.08 8.52
C LEU A 364 -19.84 -8.59 8.44
N ASP A 365 -19.50 -8.11 7.24
CA ASP A 365 -19.21 -6.70 6.98
C ASP A 365 -20.48 -5.95 6.50
N VAL A 366 -20.41 -4.63 6.32
CA VAL A 366 -21.55 -3.78 5.93
C VAL A 366 -21.20 -2.82 4.79
N THR A 367 -22.22 -2.31 4.09
CA THR A 367 -22.05 -1.18 3.16
C THR A 367 -21.97 0.15 3.92
N PRO A 368 -20.97 1.02 3.71
CA PRO A 368 -20.79 2.26 4.49
C PRO A 368 -21.82 3.36 4.16
N LEU A 369 -22.43 3.29 2.98
CA LEU A 369 -23.31 4.31 2.42
C LEU A 369 -24.60 3.69 1.89
N SER A 370 -25.69 4.44 1.99
CA SER A 370 -26.99 4.03 1.43
C SER A 370 -26.95 4.05 -0.09
N LEU A 371 -27.67 3.11 -0.70
CA LEU A 371 -27.84 2.97 -2.15
C LEU A 371 -29.30 3.18 -2.51
N GLY A 372 -29.51 3.98 -3.56
CA GLY A 372 -30.85 4.36 -4.00
C GLY A 372 -30.90 4.70 -5.47
N ILE A 373 -32.07 5.16 -5.91
CA ILE A 373 -32.28 5.67 -7.26
C ILE A 373 -32.91 7.06 -7.26
N GLU A 374 -32.65 7.84 -8.30
CA GLU A 374 -33.40 9.07 -8.55
C GLU A 374 -34.84 8.73 -8.94
N THR A 375 -35.79 9.38 -8.27
CA THR A 375 -37.23 9.27 -8.54
C THR A 375 -37.82 10.63 -8.93
N LEU A 376 -39.09 10.63 -9.36
CA LEU A 376 -39.78 11.85 -9.79
C LEU A 376 -39.66 12.96 -8.73
N GLY A 377 -39.25 14.15 -9.16
CA GLY A 377 -38.99 15.29 -8.28
C GLY A 377 -37.53 15.45 -7.85
N GLY A 378 -36.61 14.61 -8.38
CA GLY A 378 -35.18 14.69 -8.08
C GLY A 378 -34.84 14.18 -6.69
N VAL A 379 -35.65 13.28 -6.15
CA VAL A 379 -35.51 12.72 -4.79
C VAL A 379 -34.75 11.40 -4.87
N CYS A 380 -33.81 11.18 -3.96
CA CYS A 380 -33.12 9.91 -3.79
C CYS A 380 -34.00 8.96 -2.97
N THR A 381 -34.54 7.92 -3.61
CA THR A 381 -35.24 6.84 -2.90
C THR A 381 -34.23 5.75 -2.57
N LYS A 382 -33.93 5.55 -1.29
CA LYS A 382 -33.00 4.53 -0.80
C LYS A 382 -33.66 3.14 -0.82
N LEU A 383 -32.92 2.12 -1.27
CA LEU A 383 -33.34 0.72 -1.29
C LEU A 383 -32.53 -0.13 -0.30
N ILE A 384 -31.25 0.21 -0.14
CA ILE A 384 -30.36 -0.39 0.85
C ILE A 384 -29.82 0.76 1.70
N GLU A 385 -30.13 0.74 2.98
CA GLU A 385 -29.60 1.72 3.93
C GLU A 385 -28.13 1.41 4.25
N ARG A 386 -27.38 2.45 4.61
CA ARG A 386 -26.02 2.31 5.17
C ARG A 386 -26.01 1.34 6.35
N ASN A 387 -24.85 0.73 6.60
CA ASN A 387 -24.62 -0.30 7.60
C ASN A 387 -25.47 -1.58 7.41
N THR A 388 -26.10 -1.78 6.25
CA THR A 388 -26.70 -3.08 5.92
C THR A 388 -25.60 -4.11 5.71
N THR A 389 -25.69 -5.26 6.38
CA THR A 389 -24.78 -6.40 6.24
C THR A 389 -24.68 -6.86 4.78
N ILE A 390 -23.46 -7.18 4.33
CA ILE A 390 -23.17 -7.67 2.98
C ILE A 390 -22.59 -9.11 3.04
N PRO A 391 -22.87 -9.97 2.03
CA PRO A 391 -23.65 -9.72 0.82
C PRO A 391 -25.15 -9.51 1.09
N THR A 392 -25.83 -8.71 0.27
CA THR A 392 -27.28 -8.46 0.42
C THR A 392 -27.95 -8.18 -0.92
N LYS A 393 -29.27 -8.44 -0.97
CA LYS A 393 -30.09 -8.20 -2.15
C LYS A 393 -31.43 -7.58 -1.75
N LYS A 394 -31.81 -6.49 -2.41
CA LYS A 394 -33.09 -5.80 -2.22
C LYS A 394 -33.72 -5.46 -3.56
N SER A 395 -35.02 -5.67 -3.67
CA SER A 395 -35.81 -5.38 -4.86
C SER A 395 -37.00 -4.50 -4.47
N GLN A 396 -37.30 -3.51 -5.31
CA GLN A 396 -38.46 -2.64 -5.13
C GLN A 396 -39.10 -2.34 -6.48
N VAL A 397 -40.44 -2.31 -6.51
CA VAL A 397 -41.21 -2.03 -7.70
C VAL A 397 -41.48 -0.53 -7.81
N PHE A 398 -41.11 0.03 -8.95
CA PHE A 398 -41.38 1.40 -9.38
C PHE A 398 -42.34 1.38 -10.58
N THR A 399 -42.76 2.57 -11.01
CA THR A 399 -43.69 2.73 -12.14
C THR A 399 -43.34 3.96 -12.99
N THR A 400 -43.94 4.07 -14.17
CA THR A 400 -43.72 5.20 -15.10
C THR A 400 -44.31 6.50 -14.57
N ALA A 401 -43.64 7.61 -14.86
CA ALA A 401 -44.04 8.95 -14.43
C ALA A 401 -44.97 9.65 -15.43
N ALA A 402 -45.02 9.18 -16.68
CA ALA A 402 -45.82 9.77 -17.76
C ALA A 402 -46.63 8.72 -18.54
N ASP A 403 -47.77 9.15 -19.10
CA ASP A 403 -48.63 8.30 -19.92
C ASP A 403 -47.93 7.90 -21.22
N GLY A 404 -48.03 6.63 -21.60
CA GLY A 404 -47.42 6.11 -22.82
C GLY A 404 -45.89 6.04 -22.79
N GLN A 405 -45.26 6.21 -21.63
CA GLN A 405 -43.80 6.14 -21.47
C GLN A 405 -43.27 4.74 -21.81
N THR A 406 -42.47 4.64 -22.87
CA THR A 406 -41.90 3.37 -23.38
C THR A 406 -40.46 3.11 -22.93
N SER A 407 -39.88 4.02 -22.14
CA SER A 407 -38.54 3.85 -21.56
C SER A 407 -38.42 4.58 -20.22
N VAL A 408 -37.68 3.99 -19.28
CA VAL A 408 -37.36 4.60 -17.99
C VAL A 408 -35.84 4.68 -17.82
N GLU A 409 -35.36 5.88 -17.50
CA GLU A 409 -33.97 6.11 -17.08
C GLU A 409 -33.85 5.83 -15.58
N ILE A 410 -32.89 5.00 -15.20
CA ILE A 410 -32.60 4.64 -13.82
C ILE A 410 -31.24 5.20 -13.49
N LYS A 411 -31.21 6.20 -12.61
CA LYS A 411 -29.97 6.78 -12.07
C LYS A 411 -29.71 6.21 -10.69
N VAL A 412 -28.58 5.52 -10.55
CA VAL A 412 -28.17 4.85 -9.32
C VAL A 412 -27.31 5.81 -8.49
N LEU A 413 -27.66 5.98 -7.23
CA LEU A 413 -27.08 6.97 -6.33
C LEU A 413 -26.51 6.29 -5.08
N GLN A 414 -25.47 6.88 -4.52
CA GLN A 414 -24.90 6.52 -3.23
C GLN A 414 -24.80 7.76 -2.33
N GLY A 415 -25.35 7.69 -1.12
CA GLY A 415 -25.28 8.77 -0.14
C GLY A 415 -26.52 8.93 0.72
N GLU A 416 -26.45 9.91 1.61
CA GLU A 416 -27.38 10.09 2.73
C GLU A 416 -28.34 11.27 2.56
N ARG A 417 -28.17 12.06 1.49
CA ARG A 417 -28.94 13.28 1.26
C ARG A 417 -30.29 12.93 0.63
N GLU A 418 -31.32 13.71 0.94
CA GLU A 418 -32.68 13.48 0.41
C GLU A 418 -32.78 13.76 -1.10
N MET A 419 -32.05 14.76 -1.59
CA MET A 419 -32.07 15.16 -3.00
C MET A 419 -31.03 14.38 -3.80
N ALA A 420 -31.40 13.89 -4.98
CA ALA A 420 -30.53 13.12 -5.86
C ALA A 420 -29.25 13.89 -6.24
N ALA A 421 -29.37 15.20 -6.51
CA ALA A 421 -28.25 16.06 -6.91
C ALA A 421 -27.18 16.24 -5.82
N ASP A 422 -27.51 15.95 -4.56
CA ASP A 422 -26.60 16.08 -3.43
C ASP A 422 -25.90 14.75 -3.07
N ASN A 423 -26.20 13.68 -3.79
CA ASN A 423 -25.59 12.36 -3.62
C ASN A 423 -24.65 12.04 -4.77
N THR A 424 -23.81 11.02 -4.58
CA THR A 424 -22.88 10.55 -5.61
C THR A 424 -23.64 9.73 -6.64
N LEU A 425 -23.64 10.17 -7.91
CA LEU A 425 -24.13 9.37 -9.02
C LEU A 425 -23.13 8.25 -9.32
N LEU A 426 -23.58 7.00 -9.21
CA LEU A 426 -22.77 5.82 -9.50
C LEU A 426 -22.86 5.39 -10.97
N GLY A 427 -24.02 5.58 -11.59
CA GLY A 427 -24.26 5.21 -12.97
C GLY A 427 -25.71 5.43 -13.38
N GLN A 428 -25.98 5.33 -14.68
CA GLN A 428 -27.33 5.43 -15.21
C GLN A 428 -27.54 4.52 -16.42
N PHE A 429 -28.71 3.90 -16.51
CA PHE A 429 -29.08 3.07 -17.64
C PHE A 429 -30.57 3.19 -17.98
N ASN A 430 -30.89 2.89 -19.24
CA ASN A 430 -32.26 2.95 -19.74
C ASN A 430 -32.85 1.55 -19.86
N LEU A 431 -34.02 1.34 -19.25
CA LEU A 431 -34.89 0.22 -19.56
C LEU A 431 -35.82 0.66 -20.70
N THR A 432 -35.61 0.12 -21.89
CA THR A 432 -36.38 0.46 -23.10
C THR A 432 -37.43 -0.61 -23.42
N GLU A 433 -38.26 -0.34 -24.45
CA GLU A 433 -39.28 -1.27 -24.95
C GLU A 433 -40.39 -1.61 -23.94
N ILE A 434 -40.68 -0.69 -23.01
CA ILE A 434 -41.81 -0.81 -22.10
C ILE A 434 -43.11 -0.63 -22.90
N PRO A 435 -44.11 -1.53 -22.79
CA PRO A 435 -45.39 -1.37 -23.46
C PRO A 435 -46.07 -0.04 -23.08
N ALA A 436 -46.58 0.69 -24.08
CA ALA A 436 -47.30 1.93 -23.85
C ALA A 436 -48.56 1.69 -23.00
N ALA A 437 -48.57 2.26 -21.80
CA ALA A 437 -49.68 2.17 -20.84
C ALA A 437 -49.85 3.52 -20.12
N PRO A 438 -51.00 3.79 -19.47
CA PRO A 438 -51.15 4.94 -18.58
C PRO A 438 -50.07 4.94 -17.49
N ARG A 439 -49.69 6.13 -17.01
CA ARG A 439 -48.74 6.27 -15.90
C ARG A 439 -49.23 5.47 -14.68
N GLY A 440 -48.30 4.87 -13.95
CA GLY A 440 -48.67 4.04 -12.78
C GLY A 440 -49.01 2.58 -13.10
N VAL A 441 -49.12 2.20 -14.37
CA VAL A 441 -49.46 0.81 -14.78
C VAL A 441 -48.23 -0.09 -14.96
N PRO A 442 -47.17 0.32 -15.68
CA PRO A 442 -45.97 -0.51 -15.80
C PRO A 442 -45.35 -0.77 -14.43
N GLN A 443 -44.90 -2.01 -14.19
CA GLN A 443 -44.28 -2.43 -12.94
C GLN A 443 -42.81 -2.74 -13.20
N ILE A 444 -41.94 -1.84 -12.76
CA ILE A 444 -40.50 -1.91 -12.99
C ILE A 444 -39.84 -2.31 -11.68
N GLU A 445 -39.46 -3.58 -11.57
CA GLU A 445 -38.70 -4.07 -10.42
C GLU A 445 -37.24 -3.68 -10.58
N VAL A 446 -36.74 -2.83 -9.68
CA VAL A 446 -35.33 -2.48 -9.58
C VAL A 446 -34.73 -3.27 -8.43
N THR A 447 -33.64 -3.98 -8.70
CA THR A 447 -32.95 -4.86 -7.77
C THR A 447 -31.50 -4.41 -7.60
N PHE A 448 -31.10 -4.21 -6.36
CA PHE A 448 -29.72 -4.00 -5.93
C PHE A 448 -29.19 -5.28 -5.30
N ASP A 449 -27.99 -5.68 -5.70
CA ASP A 449 -27.26 -6.84 -5.21
C ASP A 449 -25.83 -6.39 -4.89
N ILE A 450 -25.44 -6.49 -3.62
CA ILE A 450 -24.09 -6.13 -3.15
C ILE A 450 -23.35 -7.41 -2.80
N ASP A 451 -22.17 -7.61 -3.39
CA ASP A 451 -21.34 -8.78 -3.16
C ASP A 451 -20.49 -8.68 -1.87
N ALA A 452 -19.70 -9.71 -1.58
CA ALA A 452 -18.82 -9.76 -0.41
C ALA A 452 -17.62 -8.78 -0.47
N ASN A 453 -17.39 -8.12 -1.61
CA ASN A 453 -16.38 -7.07 -1.77
C ASN A 453 -17.00 -5.66 -1.60
N GLY A 454 -18.32 -5.57 -1.42
CA GLY A 454 -19.06 -4.31 -1.41
C GLY A 454 -19.31 -3.75 -2.82
N ILE A 455 -19.16 -4.55 -3.88
CA ILE A 455 -19.40 -4.12 -5.27
C ILE A 455 -20.90 -4.22 -5.58
N VAL A 456 -21.45 -3.16 -6.16
CA VAL A 456 -22.90 -3.03 -6.40
C VAL A 456 -23.28 -3.50 -7.81
N ASN A 457 -24.26 -4.38 -7.90
CA ASN A 457 -24.93 -4.77 -9.13
C ASN A 457 -26.38 -4.29 -9.10
N VAL A 458 -26.80 -3.55 -10.13
CA VAL A 458 -28.17 -3.06 -10.25
C VAL A 458 -28.82 -3.65 -11.49
N SER A 459 -30.04 -4.15 -11.34
CA SER A 459 -30.84 -4.64 -12.46
C SER A 459 -32.23 -4.05 -12.39
N ALA A 460 -32.86 -3.86 -13.54
CA ALA A 460 -34.23 -3.44 -13.66
C ALA A 460 -34.98 -4.34 -14.62
N LYS A 461 -36.17 -4.76 -14.24
CA LYS A 461 -37.02 -5.65 -15.02
C LYS A 461 -38.45 -5.11 -15.06
N ASP A 462 -38.99 -4.96 -16.26
CA ASP A 462 -40.43 -4.76 -16.42
C ASP A 462 -41.13 -6.11 -16.23
N LEU A 463 -41.98 -6.21 -15.21
CA LEU A 463 -42.71 -7.43 -14.88
C LEU A 463 -43.79 -7.76 -15.92
N GLY A 464 -44.25 -6.77 -16.70
CA GLY A 464 -45.25 -6.96 -17.74
C GLY A 464 -44.68 -7.60 -19.00
N SER A 465 -43.62 -7.00 -19.57
CA SER A 465 -42.97 -7.51 -20.79
C SER A 465 -41.89 -8.57 -20.53
N GLY A 466 -41.39 -8.67 -19.30
CA GLY A 466 -40.24 -9.51 -18.95
C GLY A 466 -38.90 -8.96 -19.42
N LYS A 467 -38.88 -7.78 -20.07
CA LYS A 467 -37.65 -7.11 -20.50
C LYS A 467 -36.83 -6.70 -19.28
N GLN A 468 -35.53 -6.93 -19.36
CA GLN A 468 -34.60 -6.61 -18.30
C GLN A 468 -33.39 -5.87 -18.86
N GLN A 469 -32.86 -4.97 -18.05
CA GLN A 469 -31.56 -4.37 -18.25
C GLN A 469 -30.80 -4.45 -16.94
N ALA A 470 -29.50 -4.72 -17.00
CA ALA A 470 -28.65 -4.76 -15.82
C ALA A 470 -27.39 -3.95 -16.06
N MET A 471 -26.86 -3.45 -14.96
CA MET A 471 -25.60 -2.73 -14.86
C MET A 471 -24.92 -3.21 -13.60
N THR A 472 -23.78 -3.88 -13.73
CA THR A 472 -22.82 -3.86 -12.64
C THR A 472 -22.35 -2.42 -12.52
N ILE A 473 -22.43 -1.85 -11.33
CA ILE A 473 -21.80 -0.55 -11.05
C ILE A 473 -20.30 -0.83 -11.06
N THR A 474 -19.75 -0.91 -12.25
CA THR A 474 -18.34 -0.70 -12.51
C THR A 474 -18.23 0.78 -12.76
N SER A 475 -18.23 1.57 -11.68
CA SER A 475 -18.04 3.03 -11.66
C SER A 475 -17.53 3.55 -12.99
N SER A 476 -18.45 4.00 -13.86
CA SER A 476 -18.26 4.32 -15.28
C SER A 476 -16.83 4.03 -15.75
N THR A 477 -16.54 2.76 -16.04
CA THR A 477 -15.19 2.22 -16.28
C THR A 477 -14.25 3.25 -16.91
N LYS A 478 -13.42 3.92 -16.09
CA LYS A 478 -12.32 4.78 -16.57
C LYS A 478 -11.25 3.96 -17.26
N MET A 479 -11.23 2.65 -16.97
CA MET A 479 -10.44 1.66 -17.67
C MET A 479 -11.35 0.50 -18.06
N SER A 480 -11.55 0.34 -19.36
CA SER A 480 -12.12 -0.86 -19.96
C SER A 480 -11.27 -2.09 -19.67
N ASP A 481 -11.84 -3.30 -19.79
CA ASP A 481 -11.06 -4.54 -19.65
C ASP A 481 -9.89 -4.61 -20.65
N ASP A 482 -10.06 -4.02 -21.85
CA ASP A 482 -9.00 -3.89 -22.86
C ASP A 482 -7.87 -2.95 -22.39
N GLU A 483 -8.21 -1.82 -21.74
CA GLU A 483 -7.22 -0.93 -21.14
C GLU A 483 -6.51 -1.58 -19.95
N ILE A 484 -7.23 -2.29 -19.09
CA ILE A 484 -6.63 -3.05 -17.99
C ILE A 484 -5.65 -4.07 -18.56
N LYS A 485 -6.05 -4.84 -19.58
CA LYS A 485 -5.18 -5.83 -20.22
C LYS A 485 -3.93 -5.18 -20.82
N ARG A 486 -4.08 -4.07 -21.55
CA ARG A 486 -2.95 -3.31 -22.08
C ARG A 486 -2.01 -2.84 -20.97
N LYS A 487 -2.55 -2.41 -19.83
CA LYS A 487 -1.76 -1.93 -18.70
C LYS A 487 -1.09 -3.08 -17.94
N VAL A 488 -1.71 -4.24 -17.86
CA VAL A 488 -1.06 -5.49 -17.40
C VAL A 488 0.11 -5.82 -18.31
N ASP A 489 -0.06 -5.76 -19.64
CA ASP A 489 1.02 -6.00 -20.60
C ASP A 489 2.16 -4.97 -20.47
N GLU A 490 1.83 -3.68 -20.31
CA GLU A 490 2.82 -2.62 -20.04
C GLU A 490 3.55 -2.86 -18.71
N ALA A 491 2.82 -3.17 -17.63
CA ALA A 491 3.38 -3.44 -16.31
C ALA A 491 4.30 -4.67 -16.29
N SER A 492 3.99 -5.67 -17.12
CA SER A 492 4.78 -6.90 -17.28
C SER A 492 6.10 -6.62 -18.01
N LYS A 493 6.08 -5.77 -19.06
CA LYS A 493 7.31 -5.32 -19.74
C LYS A 493 8.25 -4.59 -18.79
N TYR A 494 7.72 -3.69 -17.97
CA TYR A 494 8.56 -2.99 -17.01
C TYR A 494 9.11 -3.93 -15.92
N ALA A 495 8.34 -4.93 -15.49
CA ALA A 495 8.85 -5.95 -14.56
C ALA A 495 10.01 -6.74 -15.18
N GLU A 496 9.97 -7.04 -16.49
CA GLU A 496 11.07 -7.66 -17.22
C GLU A 496 12.29 -6.73 -17.33
N GLU A 497 12.10 -5.44 -17.61
CA GLU A 497 13.17 -4.43 -17.59
C GLU A 497 13.83 -4.32 -16.21
N ASP A 498 13.02 -4.29 -15.14
CA ASP A 498 13.49 -4.21 -13.76
C ASP A 498 14.26 -5.49 -13.36
N LYS A 499 13.80 -6.67 -13.81
CA LYS A 499 14.51 -7.95 -13.63
C LYS A 499 15.87 -7.94 -14.34
N ASN A 500 15.94 -7.50 -15.59
CA ASN A 500 17.20 -7.42 -16.34
C ASN A 500 18.19 -6.45 -15.69
N LYS A 501 17.72 -5.32 -15.17
CA LYS A 501 18.55 -4.37 -14.40
C LYS A 501 19.07 -5.01 -13.12
N LYS A 502 18.21 -5.70 -12.37
CA LYS A 502 18.61 -6.43 -11.15
C LYS A 502 19.70 -7.45 -11.47
N GLU A 503 19.53 -8.28 -12.50
CA GLU A 503 20.55 -9.26 -12.91
C GLU A 503 21.89 -8.59 -13.27
N THR A 504 21.83 -7.42 -13.92
CA THR A 504 23.02 -6.64 -14.27
C THR A 504 23.76 -6.17 -13.02
N ILE A 505 23.04 -5.63 -12.04
CA ILE A 505 23.62 -5.18 -10.77
C ILE A 505 24.18 -6.37 -9.96
N GLU A 506 23.47 -7.49 -9.90
CA GLU A 506 23.92 -8.71 -9.21
C GLU A 506 25.20 -9.28 -9.84
N THR A 507 25.23 -9.31 -11.17
CA THR A 507 26.41 -9.74 -11.94
C THR A 507 27.61 -8.84 -11.62
N LYS A 508 27.41 -7.53 -11.58
CA LYS A 508 28.45 -6.55 -11.21
C LYS A 508 28.93 -6.75 -9.76
N ASN A 509 28.02 -6.86 -8.81
CA ASN A 509 28.36 -7.06 -7.39
C ASN A 509 29.12 -8.38 -7.16
N SER A 510 28.73 -9.45 -7.87
CA SER A 510 29.45 -10.72 -7.85
C SER A 510 30.87 -10.57 -8.38
N ALA A 511 31.04 -9.92 -9.54
CA ALA A 511 32.34 -9.65 -10.12
C ALA A 511 33.24 -8.79 -9.19
N GLU A 512 32.68 -7.75 -8.56
CA GLU A 512 33.39 -6.92 -7.58
C GLU A 512 33.82 -7.72 -6.34
N SER A 513 32.97 -8.63 -5.88
CA SER A 513 33.27 -9.52 -4.74
C SER A 513 34.42 -10.48 -5.08
N VAL A 514 34.41 -11.07 -6.29
CA VAL A 514 35.49 -11.92 -6.79
C VAL A 514 36.79 -11.11 -6.91
N ILE A 515 36.75 -9.91 -7.49
CA ILE A 515 37.91 -9.01 -7.56
C ILE A 515 38.51 -8.80 -6.18
N TYR A 516 37.68 -8.43 -5.20
CA TYR A 516 38.13 -8.18 -3.84
C TYR A 516 38.76 -9.42 -3.19
N GLN A 517 38.15 -10.58 -3.35
CA GLN A 517 38.65 -11.84 -2.80
C GLN A 517 40.00 -12.21 -3.41
N VAL A 518 40.16 -12.05 -4.73
CA VAL A 518 41.42 -12.33 -5.43
C VAL A 518 42.51 -11.33 -5.01
N GLU A 519 42.20 -10.03 -4.96
CA GLU A 519 43.13 -8.99 -4.48
C GLU A 519 43.61 -9.26 -3.05
N LYS A 520 42.69 -9.63 -2.15
CA LYS A 520 43.02 -10.02 -0.78
C LYS A 520 43.92 -11.26 -0.75
N THR A 521 43.58 -12.29 -1.51
CA THR A 521 44.35 -13.55 -1.48
C THR A 521 45.77 -13.35 -2.02
N ILE A 522 45.95 -12.58 -3.09
CA ILE A 522 47.29 -12.23 -3.61
C ILE A 522 48.10 -11.46 -2.56
N LYS A 523 47.45 -10.53 -1.86
CA LYS A 523 48.09 -9.76 -0.78
C LYS A 523 48.52 -10.65 0.38
N ASP A 524 47.67 -11.59 0.79
CA ASP A 524 47.92 -12.52 1.91
C ASP A 524 49.01 -13.55 1.57
N LEU A 525 49.10 -13.98 0.32
CA LEU A 525 50.13 -14.91 -0.15
C LEU A 525 51.51 -14.25 -0.33
N GLY A 526 51.56 -12.93 -0.55
CA GLY A 526 52.80 -12.15 -0.54
C GLY A 526 53.88 -12.71 -1.48
N ASP A 527 55.02 -13.13 -0.91
CA ASP A 527 56.18 -13.65 -1.64
C ASP A 527 56.01 -15.11 -2.13
N LYS A 528 54.93 -15.79 -1.74
CA LYS A 528 54.64 -17.17 -2.18
C LYS A 528 54.10 -17.26 -3.60
N VAL A 529 53.75 -16.13 -4.21
CA VAL A 529 53.28 -16.02 -5.60
C VAL A 529 54.38 -15.36 -6.43
N SER A 530 54.68 -15.93 -7.60
CA SER A 530 55.70 -15.35 -8.47
C SER A 530 55.25 -13.99 -9.04
N GLU A 531 56.20 -13.10 -9.33
CA GLU A 531 55.90 -11.78 -9.91
C GLU A 531 55.17 -11.88 -11.27
N ASN A 532 55.45 -12.93 -12.05
CA ASN A 532 54.74 -13.18 -13.30
C ASN A 532 53.26 -13.53 -13.07
N GLU A 533 52.95 -14.34 -12.05
CA GLU A 533 51.57 -14.71 -11.70
C GLU A 533 50.81 -13.53 -11.10
N LYS A 534 51.45 -12.72 -10.25
CA LYS A 534 50.87 -11.46 -9.76
C LYS A 534 50.52 -10.51 -10.90
N SER A 535 51.42 -10.37 -11.88
CA SER A 535 51.20 -9.50 -13.03
C SER A 535 50.05 -9.98 -13.91
N ASP A 536 49.91 -11.29 -14.13
CA ASP A 536 48.84 -11.86 -14.96
C ASP A 536 47.47 -11.69 -14.29
N ILE A 537 47.36 -11.98 -12.99
CA ILE A 537 46.10 -11.84 -12.26
C ILE A 537 45.71 -10.36 -12.11
N ASN A 538 46.64 -9.46 -11.82
CA ASN A 538 46.36 -8.02 -11.77
C ASN A 538 45.89 -7.47 -13.12
N SER A 539 46.43 -7.98 -14.23
CA SER A 539 45.95 -7.63 -15.57
C SER A 539 44.48 -8.04 -15.78
N LYS A 540 44.10 -9.24 -15.33
CA LYS A 540 42.72 -9.74 -15.40
C LYS A 540 41.76 -8.97 -14.49
N ILE A 541 42.20 -8.59 -13.29
CA ILE A 541 41.47 -7.72 -12.36
C ILE A 541 41.14 -6.38 -13.03
N GLU A 542 42.15 -5.72 -13.61
CA GLU A 542 41.95 -4.42 -14.26
C GLU A 542 41.09 -4.53 -15.53
N ALA A 543 41.24 -5.61 -16.30
CA ALA A 543 40.37 -5.91 -17.42
C ALA A 543 38.91 -6.07 -16.98
N LEU A 544 38.64 -6.82 -15.91
CA LEU A 544 37.28 -6.98 -15.38
C LEU A 544 36.73 -5.65 -14.85
N LYS A 545 37.50 -4.89 -14.05
CA LYS A 545 37.09 -3.56 -13.55
C LYS A 545 36.71 -2.61 -14.67
N SER A 546 37.48 -2.60 -15.76
CA SER A 546 37.28 -1.69 -16.89
C SER A 546 35.96 -1.90 -17.64
N ILE A 547 35.33 -3.08 -17.49
CA ILE A 547 34.10 -3.43 -18.22
C ILE A 547 32.84 -3.39 -17.34
N LEU A 548 32.98 -3.31 -16.01
CA LEU A 548 31.86 -3.39 -15.05
C LEU A 548 30.75 -2.36 -15.28
N ASP A 549 31.09 -1.20 -15.86
CA ASP A 549 30.15 -0.09 -16.09
C ASP A 549 29.64 0.00 -17.54
N SER A 550 30.16 -0.82 -18.45
CA SER A 550 29.96 -0.60 -19.90
C SER A 550 29.70 -1.85 -20.74
N ALA A 551 29.95 -3.05 -20.21
CA ALA A 551 29.74 -4.31 -20.93
C ALA A 551 28.43 -4.99 -20.55
N ASP A 552 28.01 -5.97 -21.36
CA ASP A 552 26.82 -6.76 -21.06
C ASP A 552 27.09 -7.85 -19.99
N ASN A 553 26.02 -8.45 -19.46
CA ASN A 553 26.13 -9.46 -18.41
C ASN A 553 26.95 -10.68 -18.84
N LYS A 554 26.99 -11.01 -20.13
CA LYS A 554 27.74 -12.18 -20.62
C LYS A 554 29.23 -11.92 -20.58
N ASP A 555 29.65 -10.74 -21.01
CA ASP A 555 31.05 -10.32 -20.98
C ASP A 555 31.58 -10.22 -19.54
N ILE A 556 30.79 -9.65 -18.62
CA ILE A 556 31.16 -9.56 -17.20
C ILE A 556 31.28 -10.97 -16.59
N LYS A 557 30.30 -11.87 -16.84
CA LYS A 557 30.36 -13.26 -16.36
C LYS A 557 31.58 -13.99 -16.93
N ALA A 558 31.83 -13.91 -18.23
CA ALA A 558 32.97 -14.56 -18.86
C ALA A 558 34.33 -14.09 -18.29
N LYS A 559 34.50 -12.78 -18.06
CA LYS A 559 35.72 -12.24 -17.44
C LYS A 559 35.86 -12.57 -15.96
N THR A 560 34.73 -12.67 -15.25
CA THR A 560 34.70 -13.16 -13.87
C THR A 560 35.14 -14.63 -13.81
N ASP A 561 34.68 -15.45 -14.74
CA ASP A 561 35.09 -16.87 -14.86
C ASP A 561 36.58 -17.00 -15.21
N GLU A 562 37.09 -16.21 -16.16
CA GLU A 562 38.51 -16.17 -16.53
C GLU A 562 39.42 -15.81 -15.34
N LEU A 563 38.97 -14.87 -14.49
CA LEU A 563 39.68 -14.47 -13.28
C LEU A 563 39.63 -15.57 -12.22
N THR A 564 38.45 -16.16 -12.01
CA THR A 564 38.22 -17.25 -11.06
C THR A 564 39.04 -18.49 -11.41
N GLN A 565 39.09 -18.86 -12.68
CA GLN A 565 39.92 -19.98 -13.17
C GLN A 565 41.41 -19.75 -12.92
N GLU A 566 41.91 -18.53 -13.09
CA GLU A 566 43.31 -18.22 -12.79
C GLU A 566 43.60 -18.34 -11.30
N MET A 567 42.66 -17.91 -10.47
CA MET A 567 42.74 -18.07 -9.02
C MET A 567 42.74 -19.54 -8.58
N TYR A 568 41.94 -20.40 -9.23
CA TYR A 568 41.97 -21.85 -8.98
C TYR A 568 43.32 -22.48 -9.33
N LYS A 569 43.91 -22.11 -10.48
CA LYS A 569 45.26 -22.59 -10.87
C LYS A 569 46.33 -22.15 -9.88
N LEU A 570 46.26 -20.93 -9.37
CA LEU A 570 47.20 -20.44 -8.37
C LEU A 570 47.04 -21.23 -7.06
N SER A 571 45.80 -21.44 -6.61
CA SER A 571 45.49 -22.19 -5.39
C SER A 571 45.93 -23.66 -5.48
N SER A 572 45.73 -24.31 -6.63
CA SER A 572 46.13 -25.71 -6.84
C SER A 572 47.66 -25.88 -6.80
N LYS A 573 48.42 -24.96 -7.42
CA LYS A 573 49.89 -24.96 -7.35
C LYS A 573 50.40 -24.78 -5.92
N LEU A 574 49.75 -23.93 -5.13
CA LEU A 574 50.14 -23.70 -3.73
C LEU A 574 49.85 -24.93 -2.85
N TYR A 575 48.75 -25.63 -3.11
CA TYR A 575 48.45 -26.92 -2.47
C TYR A 575 49.44 -28.02 -2.85
N GLU A 576 49.80 -28.14 -4.13
CA GLU A 576 50.81 -29.10 -4.60
C GLU A 576 52.20 -28.83 -3.99
N ASN A 577 52.58 -27.54 -3.86
CA ASN A 577 53.83 -27.14 -3.22
C ASN A 577 53.83 -27.38 -1.70
N ASN A 578 52.68 -27.35 -1.02
CA ASN A 578 52.56 -27.70 0.39
C ASN A 578 52.49 -29.23 0.63
N ALA A 579 52.01 -30.02 -0.33
CA ALA A 579 51.93 -31.48 -0.24
C ALA A 579 53.28 -32.21 -0.45
N GLN A 580 54.33 -31.50 -0.86
CA GLN A 580 55.67 -32.06 -1.12
C GLN A 580 56.71 -31.84 -0.01
N GLN A 581 56.31 -31.48 1.22
CA GLN A 581 57.20 -31.55 2.39
C GLN A 581 56.93 -32.79 3.26
N PRO A 582 57.82 -33.81 3.27
CA PRO A 582 57.82 -34.83 4.30
C PRO A 582 58.63 -34.38 5.54
N GLY A 583 57.92 -34.14 6.64
CA GLY A 583 58.37 -34.45 8.01
C GLY A 583 59.14 -33.39 8.81
N ALA A 584 58.46 -32.81 9.82
CA ALA A 584 59.00 -32.62 11.17
C ALA A 584 57.86 -32.53 12.20
N SER A 585 57.84 -33.46 13.14
CA SER A 585 56.89 -33.55 14.25
C SER A 585 57.13 -32.45 15.30
N GLN A 586 56.10 -31.67 15.67
CA GLN A 586 55.48 -31.64 17.00
C GLN A 586 54.68 -30.34 17.30
N GLU A 587 53.57 -30.58 17.99
CA GLU A 587 52.82 -29.74 18.93
C GLU A 587 51.74 -28.76 18.45
N ALA A 588 50.62 -28.89 19.18
CA ALA A 588 49.29 -28.40 18.87
C ALA A 588 49.15 -26.87 18.97
N LYS A 589 48.49 -26.29 17.96
CA LYS A 589 47.49 -25.25 18.14
C LYS A 589 46.35 -25.51 17.16
N LYS A 590 45.17 -25.77 17.71
CA LYS A 590 43.89 -25.74 17.01
C LYS A 590 43.57 -24.26 16.76
N ASP A 591 43.67 -23.82 15.52
CA ASP A 591 42.82 -22.75 14.99
C ASP A 591 41.95 -23.43 13.93
N ASP A 592 40.67 -23.62 14.26
CA ASP A 592 39.63 -24.05 13.34
C ASP A 592 39.31 -22.86 12.43
N ASP A 593 39.91 -22.81 11.24
CA ASP A 593 39.42 -21.96 10.15
C ASP A 593 39.63 -22.68 8.80
N VAL A 594 38.84 -23.74 8.62
CA VAL A 594 38.58 -24.34 7.30
C VAL A 594 37.07 -24.35 7.14
N VAL A 595 36.57 -23.41 6.34
CA VAL A 595 35.19 -23.45 5.84
C VAL A 595 35.25 -24.18 4.51
N ASP A 596 34.88 -25.46 4.52
CA ASP A 596 34.53 -26.19 3.29
C ASP A 596 33.29 -25.52 2.69
N ALA A 597 33.48 -24.78 1.60
CA ALA A 597 32.40 -24.31 0.75
C ALA A 597 32.29 -25.27 -0.45
N ASP A 598 31.57 -26.36 -0.26
CA ASP A 598 31.06 -27.15 -1.37
C ASP A 598 30.10 -26.27 -2.19
N TYR A 599 30.51 -25.94 -3.41
CA TYR A 599 29.70 -25.20 -4.38
C TYR A 599 29.09 -26.22 -5.35
N GLU A 600 27.80 -26.52 -5.17
CA GLU A 600 27.03 -27.32 -6.13
C GLU A 600 26.43 -26.36 -7.17
N VAL A 601 26.94 -26.43 -8.41
CA VAL A 601 26.35 -25.73 -9.56
C VAL A 601 25.11 -26.51 -9.97
N VAL A 602 23.93 -25.94 -9.71
CA VAL A 602 22.68 -26.45 -10.28
C VAL A 602 22.52 -25.79 -11.65
N ASP A 603 22.78 -26.56 -12.72
CA ASP A 603 22.44 -26.18 -14.08
C ASP A 603 20.91 -26.33 -14.27
N ASP A 604 20.19 -25.21 -14.35
CA ASP A 604 18.78 -25.15 -14.75
C ASP A 604 18.65 -25.30 -16.28
N ASP A 605 18.99 -26.48 -16.80
CA ASP A 605 18.80 -26.77 -18.22
C ASP A 605 18.53 -28.27 -18.50
N GLU A 606 17.62 -28.89 -17.73
CA GLU A 606 16.91 -30.09 -18.19
C GLU A 606 15.45 -30.11 -17.72
N ASN A 607 14.53 -29.57 -18.53
CA ASN A 607 13.25 -30.23 -18.80
C ASN A 607 12.64 -29.73 -20.12
N LYS A 608 12.76 -30.60 -21.13
CA LYS A 608 11.88 -30.67 -22.29
C LYS A 608 10.56 -31.34 -21.94
#